data_AF-A0AAD4LVV3-F1
#
_entry.id   AF-A0AAD4LVV3-F1
#
_cell.length_a   1.000
_cell.length_b   1.000
_cell.length_c   1.000
_cell.angle_alpha   90.00
_cell.angle_beta   90.00
_cell.angle_gamma   90.00
#
_symmetry.space_group_name_H-M   'P 1'
#
loop_
_entity.id
_entity.type
_entity.pdbx_description
1 polymer ?
#
loop_
_entity_poly.entity_id
_entity_poly.type
_entity_poly.pdbx_seq_one_letter_code
_entity_poly.pdbx_strand_id
1 'polypeptide(L)'
;MSPASHVSPSPPISETLSTSTAPTTRSLDQVLSNTSRRAATFEMQIKALEEKLAEDLSNCRAIESSLKEAFNSIKRNYRRADKDALRTHVPQIDTELDQALGVLDELEMRLPAIRTQAAHVCHLYDSSRGKARLLVDDLRWLNRDFTSRWRAVVFSRSSPVSWRWRATLRALFALAFILVTWAMWIALLGVYRAHRQRLVWGERLIS
;
A
#
# COMPACT_ATOMS: atom_id res chain seq x y z
N MET A 1 -3.25 -25.96 -80.06
CA MET A 1 -2.79 -27.20 -80.71
C MET A 1 -3.95 -28.18 -80.73
N SER A 2 -4.42 -28.61 -81.89
CA SER A 2 -5.25 -29.83 -82.03
C SER A 2 -4.32 -31.06 -81.89
N PRO A 3 -4.77 -32.25 -81.45
CA PRO A 3 -5.69 -33.15 -82.19
C PRO A 3 -6.90 -33.63 -81.34
N ALA A 4 -7.87 -34.43 -81.81
CA ALA A 4 -8.20 -34.89 -83.17
C ALA A 4 -9.70 -35.25 -83.32
N SER A 5 -10.09 -35.45 -84.57
CA SER A 5 -11.32 -36.01 -85.16
C SER A 5 -11.62 -37.50 -84.85
N HIS A 6 -12.90 -37.81 -84.59
CA HIS A 6 -13.56 -39.10 -84.89
C HIS A 6 -15.06 -38.80 -85.13
N VAL A 7 -15.54 -38.76 -86.37
CA VAL A 7 -16.08 -39.89 -87.17
C VAL A 7 -17.44 -40.39 -86.67
N SER A 8 -18.49 -40.11 -87.46
CA SER A 8 -19.85 -40.65 -87.30
C SER A 8 -19.90 -42.17 -87.44
N PRO A 9 -21.03 -42.79 -87.08
CA PRO A 9 -21.86 -43.30 -88.17
C PRO A 9 -23.35 -42.93 -88.05
N SER A 10 -23.93 -42.63 -89.21
CA SER A 10 -25.38 -42.59 -89.45
C SER A 10 -26.00 -44.00 -89.35
N PRO A 11 -27.32 -44.12 -89.08
CA PRO A 11 -27.95 -45.42 -88.81
C PRO A 11 -28.16 -46.25 -90.08
N PRO A 12 -28.19 -47.59 -89.98
CA PRO A 12 -28.75 -48.43 -91.03
C PRO A 12 -30.28 -48.33 -91.00
N ILE A 13 -30.87 -47.80 -92.07
CA ILE A 13 -32.27 -48.07 -92.37
C ILE A 13 -32.33 -49.49 -92.94
N SER A 14 -33.12 -50.36 -92.32
CA SER A 14 -33.49 -51.65 -92.90
C SER A 14 -34.93 -51.97 -92.50
N GLU A 15 -35.82 -51.83 -93.47
CA GLU A 15 -37.20 -52.27 -93.36
C GLU A 15 -37.24 -53.81 -93.32
N THR A 16 -37.71 -54.39 -92.23
CA THR A 16 -38.34 -55.71 -92.25
C THR A 16 -39.63 -55.66 -91.46
N LEU A 17 -40.68 -55.15 -92.10
CA LEU A 17 -42.06 -55.27 -91.64
C LEU A 17 -42.47 -56.76 -91.70
N SER A 18 -42.51 -57.45 -90.56
CA SER A 18 -43.09 -58.80 -90.46
C SER A 18 -43.56 -59.13 -89.03
N THR A 19 -44.88 -59.13 -88.85
CA THR A 19 -45.65 -60.09 -88.02
C THR A 19 -45.11 -60.48 -86.63
N SER A 20 -45.38 -59.65 -85.59
CA SER A 20 -45.87 -60.08 -84.26
C SER A 20 -46.08 -58.87 -83.32
N THR A 21 -47.23 -58.20 -83.43
CA THR A 21 -47.41 -56.80 -82.98
C THR A 21 -47.99 -56.63 -81.57
N ALA A 22 -47.62 -57.47 -80.60
CA ALA A 22 -48.20 -57.43 -79.24
C ALA A 22 -47.23 -57.49 -78.03
N PRO A 23 -46.11 -58.25 -78.02
CA PRO A 23 -45.28 -58.37 -76.82
C PRO A 23 -44.09 -57.39 -76.76
N THR A 24 -43.51 -57.01 -77.91
CA THR A 24 -42.24 -56.26 -77.96
C THR A 24 -42.40 -54.77 -77.65
N THR A 25 -43.49 -54.15 -78.07
CA THR A 25 -43.82 -52.74 -77.75
C THR A 25 -43.94 -52.51 -76.24
N ARG A 26 -44.58 -53.44 -75.51
CA ARG A 26 -44.63 -53.41 -74.04
C ARG A 26 -43.26 -53.56 -73.37
N SER A 27 -42.36 -54.37 -73.93
CA SER A 27 -41.01 -54.51 -73.38
C SER A 27 -40.16 -53.25 -73.58
N LEU A 28 -40.29 -52.59 -74.73
CA LEU A 28 -39.63 -51.30 -74.99
C LEU A 28 -40.20 -50.19 -74.11
N ASP A 29 -41.52 -50.16 -73.90
CA ASP A 29 -42.18 -49.19 -73.02
C ASP A 29 -41.81 -49.43 -71.53
N GLN A 30 -41.64 -50.69 -71.11
CA GLN A 30 -41.04 -51.04 -69.82
C GLN A 30 -39.56 -50.62 -69.71
N VAL A 31 -38.75 -50.77 -70.77
CA VAL A 31 -37.36 -50.30 -70.76
C VAL A 31 -37.30 -48.77 -70.76
N LEU A 32 -38.15 -48.07 -71.50
CA LEU A 32 -38.26 -46.61 -71.53
C LEU A 32 -38.74 -46.05 -70.18
N SER A 33 -39.77 -46.62 -69.57
CA SER A 33 -40.22 -46.21 -68.23
C SER A 33 -39.18 -46.50 -67.14
N ASN A 34 -38.47 -47.63 -67.20
CA ASN A 34 -37.38 -47.94 -66.26
C ASN A 34 -36.15 -47.03 -66.46
N THR A 35 -35.76 -46.74 -67.71
CA THR A 35 -34.64 -45.83 -68.01
C THR A 35 -35.00 -44.38 -67.71
N SER A 36 -36.22 -43.94 -68.00
CA SER A 36 -36.77 -42.63 -67.59
C SER A 36 -36.78 -42.48 -66.07
N ARG A 37 -37.29 -43.47 -65.34
CA ARG A 37 -37.27 -43.48 -63.86
C ARG A 37 -35.84 -43.42 -63.32
N ARG A 38 -34.89 -44.11 -63.97
CA ARG A 38 -33.47 -44.08 -63.58
C ARG A 38 -32.80 -42.73 -63.91
N ALA A 39 -33.13 -42.12 -65.04
CA ALA A 39 -32.70 -40.78 -65.42
C ALA A 39 -33.21 -39.74 -64.41
N ALA A 40 -34.49 -39.80 -64.03
CA ALA A 40 -35.06 -38.94 -62.99
C ALA A 40 -34.37 -39.11 -61.63
N THR A 41 -33.99 -40.33 -61.24
CA THR A 41 -33.20 -40.53 -60.00
C THR A 41 -31.78 -39.95 -60.10
N PHE A 42 -31.13 -40.01 -61.27
CA PHE A 42 -29.85 -39.35 -61.48
C PHE A 42 -29.97 -37.83 -61.50
N GLU A 43 -31.03 -37.27 -62.08
CA GLU A 43 -31.29 -35.83 -62.07
C GLU A 43 -31.50 -35.31 -60.64
N MET A 44 -32.23 -36.04 -59.79
CA MET A 44 -32.35 -35.71 -58.37
C MET A 44 -31.01 -35.80 -57.61
N GLN A 45 -30.18 -36.81 -57.90
CA GLN A 45 -28.85 -36.95 -57.29
C GLN A 45 -27.91 -35.83 -57.73
N ILE A 46 -27.93 -35.44 -59.01
CA ILE A 46 -27.15 -34.32 -59.54
C ILE A 46 -27.58 -33.02 -58.85
N LYS A 47 -28.89 -32.73 -58.78
CA LYS A 47 -29.41 -31.53 -58.09
C LYS A 47 -29.01 -31.47 -56.61
N ALA A 48 -29.05 -32.58 -55.90
CA ALA A 48 -28.61 -32.64 -54.50
C ALA A 48 -27.09 -32.43 -54.34
N LEU A 49 -26.28 -32.87 -55.30
CA LEU A 49 -24.84 -32.60 -55.34
C LEU A 49 -24.54 -31.14 -55.73
N GLU A 50 -25.30 -30.55 -56.64
CA GLU A 50 -25.20 -29.14 -57.02
C GLU A 50 -25.58 -28.20 -55.86
N GLU A 51 -26.67 -28.49 -55.16
CA GLU A 51 -27.09 -27.75 -53.96
C GLU A 51 -26.02 -27.80 -52.87
N LYS A 52 -25.51 -29.01 -52.57
CA LYS A 52 -24.44 -29.19 -51.59
C LYS A 52 -23.13 -28.51 -52.00
N LEU A 53 -22.76 -28.56 -53.28
CA LEU A 53 -21.58 -27.86 -53.80
C LEU A 53 -21.74 -26.33 -53.69
N ALA A 54 -22.95 -25.80 -53.94
CA ALA A 54 -23.24 -24.38 -53.77
C ALA A 54 -23.16 -23.94 -52.29
N GLU A 55 -23.65 -24.78 -51.36
CA GLU A 55 -23.51 -24.57 -49.92
C GLU A 55 -22.03 -24.60 -49.49
N ASP A 56 -21.28 -25.63 -49.89
CA ASP A 56 -19.85 -25.79 -49.57
C ASP A 56 -19.01 -24.62 -50.14
N LEU A 57 -19.29 -24.16 -51.36
CA LEU A 57 -18.63 -22.98 -51.95
C LEU A 57 -19.00 -21.67 -51.24
N SER A 58 -20.25 -21.52 -50.81
CA SER A 58 -20.70 -20.38 -50.00
C SER A 58 -19.98 -20.34 -48.65
N ASN A 59 -19.87 -21.51 -48.00
CA ASN A 59 -19.15 -21.67 -46.73
C ASN A 59 -17.64 -21.37 -46.90
N CYS A 60 -16.99 -21.91 -47.93
CA CYS A 60 -15.59 -21.60 -48.25
C CYS A 60 -15.37 -20.08 -48.42
N ARG A 61 -16.30 -19.39 -49.10
CA ARG A 61 -16.24 -17.93 -49.29
C ARG A 61 -16.45 -17.15 -47.98
N ALA A 62 -17.32 -17.61 -47.09
CA ALA A 62 -17.49 -17.02 -45.76
C ALA A 62 -16.24 -17.21 -44.89
N ILE A 63 -15.61 -18.38 -44.95
CA ILE A 63 -14.33 -18.67 -44.29
C ILE A 63 -13.21 -17.78 -44.85
N GLU A 64 -13.09 -17.64 -46.18
CA GLU A 64 -12.09 -16.75 -46.79
C GLU A 64 -12.29 -15.29 -46.35
N SER A 65 -13.55 -14.82 -46.30
CA SER A 65 -13.87 -13.47 -45.84
C SER A 65 -13.47 -13.23 -44.39
N SER A 66 -13.80 -14.16 -43.48
CA SER A 66 -13.45 -14.04 -42.07
C SER A 66 -11.94 -14.18 -41.81
N LEU A 67 -11.24 -15.06 -42.53
CA LEU A 67 -9.78 -15.17 -42.51
C LEU A 67 -9.12 -13.86 -42.95
N LYS A 68 -9.62 -13.25 -44.03
CA LYS A 68 -9.13 -11.98 -44.56
C LYS A 68 -9.37 -10.82 -43.61
N GLU A 69 -10.51 -10.79 -42.92
CA GLU A 69 -10.81 -9.81 -41.88
C GLU A 69 -9.91 -9.98 -40.65
N ALA A 70 -9.75 -11.21 -40.15
CA ALA A 70 -8.86 -11.54 -39.04
C ALA A 70 -7.40 -11.15 -39.36
N PHE A 71 -6.90 -11.48 -40.56
CA PHE A 71 -5.56 -11.09 -40.99
C PHE A 71 -5.38 -9.57 -41.08
N ASN A 72 -6.38 -8.84 -41.61
CA ASN A 72 -6.36 -7.39 -41.65
C ASN A 72 -6.40 -6.76 -40.24
N SER A 73 -7.15 -7.36 -39.30
CA SER A 73 -7.19 -6.96 -37.89
C SER A 73 -5.82 -7.16 -37.23
N ILE A 74 -5.22 -8.34 -37.34
CA ILE A 74 -3.88 -8.66 -36.83
C ILE A 74 -2.84 -7.69 -37.41
N LYS A 75 -2.85 -7.45 -38.73
CA LYS A 75 -1.92 -6.53 -39.40
C LYS A 75 -2.07 -5.08 -38.94
N ARG A 76 -3.29 -4.62 -38.62
CA ARG A 76 -3.55 -3.30 -38.03
C ARG A 76 -3.06 -3.24 -36.57
N ASN A 77 -3.36 -4.25 -35.77
CA ASN A 77 -2.97 -4.32 -34.36
C ASN A 77 -1.44 -4.41 -34.20
N TYR A 78 -0.77 -5.22 -35.02
CA TYR A 78 0.70 -5.28 -35.05
C TYR A 78 1.33 -3.92 -35.37
N ARG A 79 0.80 -3.20 -36.37
CA ARG A 79 1.29 -1.85 -36.71
C ARG A 79 1.07 -0.82 -35.60
N ARG A 80 -0.04 -0.90 -34.86
CA ARG A 80 -0.28 -0.05 -33.67
C ARG A 80 0.63 -0.42 -32.51
N ALA A 81 0.81 -1.71 -32.24
CA ALA A 81 1.72 -2.16 -31.18
C ALA A 81 3.19 -1.79 -31.48
N ASP A 82 3.66 -2.00 -32.71
CA ASP A 82 5.03 -1.64 -33.13
C ASP A 82 5.26 -0.11 -33.12
N LYS A 83 4.29 0.67 -33.61
CA LYS A 83 4.46 2.12 -33.73
C LYS A 83 4.15 2.88 -32.45
N ASP A 84 3.04 2.57 -31.79
CA ASP A 84 2.53 3.37 -30.68
C ASP A 84 3.08 2.82 -29.35
N ALA A 85 2.96 1.50 -29.10
CA ALA A 85 3.49 0.92 -27.86
C ALA A 85 5.03 0.85 -27.82
N LEU A 86 5.65 0.21 -28.81
CA LEU A 86 7.10 -0.06 -28.79
C LEU A 86 7.98 1.18 -29.04
N ARG A 87 7.57 2.11 -29.91
CA ARG A 87 8.39 3.30 -30.24
C ARG A 87 8.01 4.56 -29.47
N THR A 88 6.82 4.62 -28.87
CA THR A 88 6.36 5.81 -28.13
C THR A 88 6.25 5.52 -26.65
N HIS A 89 5.44 4.52 -26.25
CA HIS A 89 5.20 4.26 -24.83
C HIS A 89 6.40 3.64 -24.09
N VAL A 90 7.13 2.68 -24.67
CA VAL A 90 8.32 2.09 -24.02
C VAL A 90 9.39 3.15 -23.68
N PRO A 91 9.92 3.94 -24.64
CA PRO A 91 10.92 4.95 -24.30
C PRO A 91 10.37 6.07 -23.42
N GLN A 92 9.07 6.39 -23.49
CA GLN A 92 8.46 7.33 -22.56
C GLN A 92 8.51 6.79 -21.12
N ILE A 93 8.14 5.53 -20.90
CA ILE A 93 8.21 4.88 -19.58
C ILE A 93 9.66 4.85 -19.07
N ASP A 94 10.64 4.55 -19.94
CA ASP A 94 12.06 4.60 -19.57
C ASP A 94 12.47 6.02 -19.13
N THR A 95 12.09 7.07 -19.86
CA THR A 95 12.39 8.46 -19.48
C THR A 95 11.65 8.94 -18.22
N GLU A 96 10.46 8.42 -17.94
CA GLU A 96 9.71 8.70 -16.70
C GLU A 96 10.36 7.98 -15.51
N LEU A 97 10.87 6.77 -15.72
CA LEU A 97 11.62 6.00 -14.72
C LEU A 97 12.96 6.67 -14.38
N ASP A 98 13.73 7.10 -15.39
CA ASP A 98 14.99 7.83 -15.19
C ASP A 98 14.78 9.14 -14.41
N GLN A 99 13.71 9.87 -14.71
CA GLN A 99 13.31 11.07 -13.95
C GLN A 99 12.97 10.73 -12.49
N ALA A 100 12.20 9.67 -12.26
CA ALA A 100 11.83 9.22 -10.91
C ALA A 100 13.05 8.77 -10.10
N LEU A 101 14.00 8.07 -10.72
CA LEU A 101 15.28 7.69 -10.12
C LEU A 101 16.14 8.91 -9.76
N GLY A 102 16.23 9.91 -10.66
CA GLY A 102 16.96 11.16 -10.38
C GLY A 102 16.36 11.96 -9.21
N VAL A 103 15.03 12.00 -9.10
CA VAL A 103 14.35 12.62 -7.95
C VAL A 103 14.59 11.83 -6.66
N LEU A 104 14.68 10.49 -6.74
CA LEU A 104 14.96 9.65 -5.58
C LEU A 104 16.40 9.81 -5.08
N ASP A 105 17.37 9.93 -5.98
CA ASP A 105 18.78 10.21 -5.69
C ASP A 105 18.97 11.62 -5.08
N GLU A 106 18.30 12.64 -5.64
CA GLU A 106 18.28 13.98 -5.03
C GLU A 106 17.65 13.95 -3.62
N LEU A 107 16.60 13.18 -3.42
CA LEU A 107 15.97 13.03 -2.11
C LEU A 107 16.90 12.28 -1.13
N GLU A 108 17.59 11.23 -1.56
CA GLU A 108 18.59 10.52 -0.76
C GLU A 108 19.74 11.45 -0.35
N MET A 109 20.25 12.27 -1.27
CA MET A 109 21.28 13.28 -1.00
C MET A 109 20.80 14.38 -0.03
N ARG A 110 19.52 14.78 -0.09
CA ARG A 110 18.94 15.80 0.82
C ARG A 110 18.53 15.23 2.18
N LEU A 111 18.20 13.94 2.29
CA LEU A 111 17.75 13.28 3.52
C LEU A 111 18.72 13.41 4.72
N PRO A 112 20.05 13.24 4.59
CA PRO A 112 20.98 13.42 5.71
C PRO A 112 21.08 14.88 6.16
N ALA A 113 20.96 15.85 5.24
CA ALA A 113 20.90 17.27 5.59
C ALA A 113 19.63 17.58 6.40
N ILE A 114 18.47 17.06 6.01
CA ILE A 114 17.22 17.21 6.76
C ILE A 114 17.31 16.51 8.13
N ARG A 115 17.89 15.29 8.20
CA ARG A 115 18.11 14.57 9.47
C ARG A 115 19.02 15.33 10.44
N THR A 116 20.12 15.91 9.96
CA THR A 116 21.04 16.69 10.80
C THR A 116 20.41 18.00 11.28
N GLN A 117 19.64 18.68 10.43
CA GLN A 117 18.84 19.84 10.82
C GLN A 117 17.78 19.48 11.88
N ALA A 118 17.03 18.40 11.69
CA ALA A 118 16.04 17.93 12.67
C ALA A 118 16.70 17.54 14.00
N ALA A 119 17.84 16.83 13.98
CA ALA A 119 18.59 16.49 15.19
C ALA A 119 19.09 17.74 15.93
N HIS A 120 19.55 18.76 15.21
CA HIS A 120 19.95 20.05 15.79
C HIS A 120 18.76 20.78 16.43
N VAL A 121 17.59 20.81 15.78
CA VAL A 121 16.35 21.40 16.34
C VAL A 121 15.91 20.66 17.60
N CYS A 122 15.91 19.31 17.60
CA CYS A 122 15.60 18.51 18.78
C CYS A 122 16.58 18.82 19.94
N HIS A 123 17.89 18.89 19.67
CA HIS A 123 18.89 19.20 20.69
C HIS A 123 18.71 20.61 21.27
N LEU A 124 18.42 21.62 20.44
CA LEU A 124 18.10 22.97 20.92
C LEU A 124 16.82 23.00 21.76
N TYR A 125 15.78 22.29 21.33
CA TYR A 125 14.52 22.16 22.06
C TYR A 125 14.74 21.52 23.44
N ASP A 126 15.42 20.38 23.50
CA ASP A 126 15.73 19.69 24.77
C ASP A 126 16.63 20.53 25.69
N SER A 127 17.62 21.24 25.14
CA SER A 127 18.44 22.19 25.89
C SER A 127 17.59 23.33 26.50
N SER A 128 16.67 23.90 25.72
CA SER A 128 15.75 24.94 26.21
C SER A 128 14.80 24.40 27.29
N ARG A 129 14.31 23.17 27.13
CA ARG A 129 13.44 22.48 28.09
C ARG A 129 14.17 22.14 29.39
N GLY A 130 15.44 21.78 29.31
CA GLY A 130 16.33 21.63 30.47
C GLY A 130 16.48 22.93 31.25
N LYS A 131 16.78 24.04 30.57
CA LYS A 131 16.87 25.38 31.18
C LYS A 131 15.53 25.82 31.80
N ALA A 132 14.42 25.58 31.12
CA ALA A 132 13.09 25.90 31.63
C ALA A 132 12.74 25.08 32.89
N ARG A 133 13.10 23.79 32.95
CA ARG A 133 12.94 22.97 34.16
C ARG A 133 13.76 23.52 35.33
N LEU A 134 15.03 23.83 35.12
CA LEU A 134 15.89 24.44 36.15
C LEU A 134 15.27 25.75 36.67
N LEU A 135 14.81 26.63 35.78
CA LEU A 135 14.19 27.90 36.15
C LEU A 135 12.86 27.70 36.90
N VAL A 136 12.05 26.70 36.52
CA VAL A 136 10.82 26.32 37.24
C VAL A 136 11.14 25.77 38.63
N ASP A 137 12.20 24.98 38.79
CA ASP A 137 12.60 24.44 40.09
C ASP A 137 13.24 25.51 40.99
N ASP A 138 14.01 26.45 40.44
CA ASP A 138 14.51 27.63 41.14
C ASP A 138 13.36 28.55 41.59
N LEU A 139 12.39 28.83 40.71
CA LEU A 139 11.18 29.59 41.06
C LEU A 139 10.33 28.86 42.11
N ARG A 140 10.17 27.54 42.00
CA ARG A 140 9.48 26.70 42.99
C ARG A 140 10.21 26.69 44.34
N TRP A 141 11.54 26.78 44.34
CA TRP A 141 12.33 26.94 45.57
C TRP A 141 12.16 28.35 46.18
N LEU A 142 12.16 29.38 45.33
CA LEU A 142 12.01 30.78 45.75
C LEU A 142 10.61 31.06 46.31
N ASN A 143 9.57 30.50 45.67
CA ASN A 143 8.16 30.64 46.03
C ASN A 143 7.75 29.78 47.25
N ARG A 144 8.65 28.99 47.83
CA ARG A 144 8.33 28.18 49.02
C ARG A 144 8.28 29.06 50.27
N ASP A 145 7.37 28.77 51.21
CA ASP A 145 7.15 29.61 52.41
C ASP A 145 8.44 29.86 53.21
N PHE A 146 8.60 31.08 53.72
CA PHE A 146 9.81 31.51 54.43
C PHE A 146 10.22 30.57 55.58
N THR A 147 9.24 30.11 56.38
CA THR A 147 9.45 29.16 57.48
C THR A 147 9.97 27.80 56.98
N SER A 148 9.45 27.31 55.84
CA SER A 148 9.91 26.08 55.22
C SER A 148 11.31 26.22 54.60
N ARG A 149 11.61 27.38 53.99
CA ARG A 149 12.95 27.70 53.45
C ARG A 149 13.99 27.78 54.56
N TRP A 150 13.68 28.43 55.69
CA TRP A 150 14.57 28.49 56.84
C TRP A 150 14.86 27.10 57.42
N ARG A 151 13.83 26.27 57.66
CA ARG A 151 14.02 24.88 58.13
C ARG A 151 14.85 24.05 57.14
N ALA A 152 14.62 24.20 55.84
CA ALA A 152 15.41 23.53 54.81
C ALA A 152 16.88 23.97 54.79
N VAL A 153 17.20 25.26 55.00
CA VAL A 153 18.60 25.75 55.06
C VAL A 153 19.31 25.29 56.33
N VAL A 154 18.61 25.27 57.48
CA VAL A 154 19.19 24.80 58.75
C VAL A 154 19.48 23.30 58.67
N PHE A 155 18.49 22.48 58.33
CA PHE A 155 18.57 21.01 58.44
C PHE A 155 19.02 20.26 57.17
N SER A 156 18.85 20.80 55.96
CA SER A 156 19.34 20.13 54.73
C SER A 156 20.77 20.55 54.36
N ARG A 157 21.54 19.59 53.82
CA ARG A 157 22.91 19.82 53.32
C ARG A 157 22.93 20.40 51.89
N SER A 158 21.84 20.19 51.13
CA SER A 158 21.73 20.46 49.68
C SER A 158 20.84 21.66 49.34
N SER A 159 20.96 22.77 50.06
CA SER A 159 20.22 24.01 49.76
C SER A 159 21.03 24.93 48.82
N PRO A 160 20.46 25.44 47.71
CA PRO A 160 21.17 26.21 46.67
C PRO A 160 21.44 27.67 47.08
N VAL A 161 21.89 27.90 48.31
CA VAL A 161 22.19 29.23 48.86
C VAL A 161 23.67 29.32 49.18
N SER A 162 24.22 30.53 49.03
CA SER A 162 25.62 30.83 49.32
C SER A 162 26.04 30.33 50.72
N TRP A 163 27.23 29.73 50.78
CA TRP A 163 27.75 29.12 52.01
C TRP A 163 27.76 30.07 53.21
N ARG A 164 28.00 31.37 52.96
CA ARG A 164 28.00 32.43 53.97
C ARG A 164 26.64 32.57 54.67
N TRP A 165 25.54 32.56 53.91
CA TRP A 165 24.18 32.65 54.46
C TRP A 165 23.77 31.39 55.24
N ARG A 166 24.22 30.23 54.78
CA ARG A 166 24.04 28.95 55.49
C ARG A 166 24.77 28.96 56.84
N ALA A 167 25.98 29.52 56.89
CA ALA A 167 26.76 29.66 58.11
C ALA A 167 26.13 30.65 59.11
N THR A 168 25.71 31.84 58.65
CA THR A 168 25.07 32.85 59.53
C THR A 168 23.77 32.35 60.14
N LEU A 169 22.89 31.70 59.36
CA LEU A 169 21.65 31.14 59.88
C LEU A 169 21.87 30.01 60.91
N ARG A 170 22.88 29.16 60.70
CA ARG A 170 23.23 28.11 61.69
C ARG A 170 23.87 28.68 62.95
N ALA A 171 24.72 29.69 62.83
CA ALA A 171 25.28 30.40 63.98
C ALA A 171 24.20 31.10 64.81
N LEU A 172 23.24 31.76 64.16
CA LEU A 172 22.11 32.42 64.83
C LEU A 172 21.21 31.39 65.53
N PHE A 173 20.93 30.25 64.90
CA PHE A 173 20.19 29.16 65.54
C PHE A 173 20.92 28.57 66.75
N ALA A 174 22.23 28.32 66.64
CA ALA A 174 23.05 27.81 67.74
C ALA A 174 23.09 28.82 68.91
N LEU A 175 23.25 30.11 68.63
CA LEU A 175 23.23 31.17 69.64
C LEU A 175 21.87 31.24 70.36
N ALA A 176 20.77 31.18 69.61
CA ALA A 176 19.42 31.12 70.20
C ALA A 176 19.22 29.87 71.09
N PHE A 177 19.72 28.70 70.66
CA PHE A 177 19.66 27.47 71.46
C PHE A 177 20.50 27.56 72.75
N ILE A 178 21.69 28.18 72.68
CA ILE A 178 22.53 28.46 73.85
C ILE A 178 21.81 29.40 74.81
N LEU A 179 21.16 30.46 74.33
CA LEU A 179 20.38 31.37 75.18
C LEU A 179 19.18 30.68 75.86
N VAL A 180 18.46 29.80 75.15
CA VAL A 180 17.33 29.04 75.72
C VAL A 180 17.81 28.03 76.75
N THR A 181 18.87 27.28 76.48
CA THR A 181 19.44 26.33 77.45
C THR A 181 20.04 27.03 78.67
N TRP A 182 20.66 28.20 78.49
CA TRP A 182 21.13 29.07 79.58
C TRP A 182 19.99 29.62 80.44
N ALA A 183 18.92 30.13 79.81
CA ALA A 183 17.74 30.62 80.53
C ALA A 183 17.02 29.48 81.28
N MET A 184 16.92 28.29 80.67
CA MET A 184 16.38 27.10 81.31
C MET A 184 17.26 26.65 82.49
N TRP A 185 18.59 26.67 82.36
CA TRP A 185 19.52 26.39 83.45
C TRP A 185 19.33 27.37 84.63
N ILE A 186 19.25 28.67 84.35
CA ILE A 186 18.95 29.68 85.38
C ILE A 186 17.59 29.43 86.04
N ALA A 187 16.56 29.06 85.26
CA ALA A 187 15.25 28.72 85.81
C ALA A 187 15.31 27.48 86.72
N LEU A 188 16.03 26.43 86.33
CA LEU A 188 16.28 25.26 87.19
C LEU A 188 17.02 25.64 88.48
N LEU A 189 18.07 26.47 88.41
CA LEU A 189 18.78 26.97 89.60
C LEU A 189 17.87 27.82 90.50
N GLY A 190 17.00 28.63 89.91
CA GLY A 190 16.00 29.43 90.61
C GLY A 190 14.97 28.56 91.34
N VAL A 191 14.41 27.56 90.67
CA VAL A 191 13.48 26.58 91.26
C VAL A 191 14.16 25.77 92.35
N TYR A 192 15.39 25.30 92.13
CA TYR A 192 16.17 24.57 93.13
C TYR A 192 16.45 25.43 94.37
N ARG A 193 16.82 26.70 94.20
CA ARG A 193 17.02 27.66 95.30
C ARG A 193 15.71 27.92 96.06
N ALA A 194 14.61 28.12 95.36
CA ALA A 194 13.30 28.31 95.98
C ALA A 194 12.84 27.06 96.77
N HIS A 195 13.05 25.86 96.22
CA HIS A 195 12.77 24.60 96.90
C HIS A 195 13.62 24.44 98.18
N ARG A 196 14.93 24.73 98.10
CA ARG A 196 15.83 24.69 99.27
C ARG A 196 15.42 25.70 100.34
N GLN A 197 15.02 26.92 99.97
CA GLN A 197 14.53 27.90 100.94
C GLN A 197 13.20 27.47 101.56
N ARG A 198 12.28 26.87 100.80
CA ARG A 198 10.98 26.41 101.31
C ARG A 198 11.11 25.32 102.39
N LEU A 199 12.13 24.46 102.29
CA LEU A 199 12.46 23.47 103.33
C LEU A 199 12.89 24.13 104.66
N VAL A 200 13.70 25.18 104.61
CA VAL A 200 14.17 25.92 105.82
C VAL A 200 13.03 26.61 106.59
N TRP A 201 11.97 27.02 105.88
CA TRP A 201 10.76 27.54 106.55
C TRP A 201 9.81 26.43 107.02
N GLY A 202 9.83 25.25 106.41
CA GLY A 202 9.03 24.09 106.82
C GLY A 202 9.44 23.54 108.19
N GLU A 203 10.74 23.44 108.46
CA GLU A 203 11.26 22.95 109.76
C GLU A 203 11.00 23.91 110.93
N ARG A 204 10.69 25.19 110.67
CA ARG A 204 10.35 26.20 111.70
C ARG A 204 8.86 26.33 112.01
N LEU A 205 8.01 25.50 111.42
CA LEU A 205 6.56 25.50 111.63
C LEU A 205 6.05 24.27 112.41
N ILE A 206 6.95 23.42 112.93
CA ILE A 206 6.63 22.19 113.66
C ILE A 206 7.32 22.18 115.05
N SER A 207 7.34 23.33 115.72
CA SER A 207 7.64 23.47 117.15
C SER A 207 6.65 24.44 117.80
#